data_AF-A0A2M8P882-F1
#
_entry.id   AF-A0A2M8P882-F1
#
_cell.length_a   1.000
_cell.length_b   1.000
_cell.length_c   1.000
_cell.angle_alpha   90.00
_cell.angle_beta   90.00
_cell.angle_gamma   90.00
#
_symmetry.space_group_name_H-M   'P 1'
#
loop_
_entity.id
_entity.type
_entity.pdbx_description
1 polymer ?
#
loop_
_entity_poly.entity_id
_entity_poly.type
_entity_poly.pdbx_seq_one_letter_code
_entity_poly.pdbx_strand_id
1 'polypeptide(L)'
;MFGQDIQIVPYARRFRHDLLRLVDDPTTWIHTHLDWHSVEDWIAEVNAPIYLAVQNRRLVGAIATTPPLSGVAWLRFIGLR
;
A
#
# COMPACT_ATOMS: atom_id res chain seq x y z
N MET A 1 12.66 13.47 -21.19
CA MET A 1 12.67 12.20 -20.44
C MET A 1 13.37 12.43 -19.13
N PHE A 2 12.63 12.57 -18.04
CA PHE A 2 13.15 12.39 -16.67
C PHE A 2 12.06 11.62 -15.94
N GLY A 3 12.22 10.29 -15.85
CA GLY A 3 11.39 9.49 -14.96
C GLY A 3 11.71 9.98 -13.55
N GLN A 4 10.76 10.64 -12.92
CA GLN A 4 10.86 11.09 -11.54
C GLN A 4 11.11 9.86 -10.66
N ASP A 5 12.24 9.81 -9.94
CA ASP A 5 12.65 8.63 -9.15
C ASP A 5 11.55 8.22 -8.16
N ILE A 6 11.14 6.96 -8.25
CA ILE A 6 10.21 6.34 -7.31
C ILE A 6 11.02 5.68 -6.19
N GLN A 7 10.73 6.05 -4.96
CA GLN A 7 11.29 5.43 -3.77
C GLN A 7 10.28 4.44 -3.20
N ILE A 8 10.72 3.18 -3.00
CA ILE A 8 9.92 2.17 -2.32
C ILE A 8 10.32 2.17 -0.85
N VAL A 9 9.37 2.47 0.03
CA VAL A 9 9.60 2.53 1.48
C VAL A 9 8.62 1.64 2.22
N PRO A 10 9.02 1.00 3.33
CA PRO A 10 8.07 0.29 4.18
C PRO A 10 7.06 1.27 4.77
N TYR A 11 5.83 0.80 4.95
CA TYR A 11 4.80 1.55 5.63
C TYR A 11 5.25 1.90 7.06
N ALA A 12 4.86 3.10 7.48
CA ALA A 12 4.98 3.56 8.85
C ALA A 12 3.74 4.40 9.16
N ARG A 13 3.33 4.44 10.43
CA ARG A 13 2.11 5.12 10.88
C ARG A 13 1.97 6.57 10.38
N ARG A 14 3.09 7.27 10.16
CA ARG A 14 3.12 8.64 9.58
C ARG A 14 2.46 8.73 8.19
N PHE A 15 2.43 7.64 7.42
CA PHE A 15 1.84 7.58 6.09
C PHE A 15 0.36 7.18 6.10
N ARG A 16 -0.25 6.93 7.26
CA ARG A 16 -1.65 6.48 7.37
C ARG A 16 -2.59 7.38 6.57
N HIS A 17 -2.48 8.70 6.76
CA HIS A 17 -3.36 9.66 6.08
C HIS A 17 -3.18 9.64 4.56
N ASP A 18 -1.94 9.55 4.08
CA ASP A 18 -1.65 9.54 2.64
C ASP A 18 -2.09 8.25 1.96
N LEU A 19 -1.99 7.12 2.67
CA LEU A 19 -2.47 5.82 2.18
C LEU A 19 -3.99 5.79 2.07
N LEU A 20 -4.72 6.27 3.09
CA LEU A 20 -6.18 6.35 3.02
C LEU A 20 -6.62 7.31 1.90
N ARG A 21 -5.95 8.46 1.75
CA ARG A 21 -6.20 9.36 0.62
C ARG A 21 -5.94 8.72 -0.75
N LEU A 22 -4.95 7.83 -0.87
CA LEU A 22 -4.70 7.09 -2.12
C LEU A 22 -5.87 6.14 -2.43
N VAL A 23 -6.38 5.45 -1.41
CA VAL A 23 -7.51 4.51 -1.51
C VAL A 23 -8.82 5.22 -1.86
N ASP A 24 -9.05 6.39 -1.27
CA ASP A 24 -10.26 7.18 -1.50
C ASP A 24 -10.23 7.97 -2.82
N ASP A 25 -9.08 8.03 -3.51
CA ASP A 25 -8.96 8.76 -4.78
C ASP A 25 -9.58 7.94 -5.94
N PRO A 26 -10.64 8.43 -6.60
CA PRO A 26 -11.32 7.72 -7.69
C PRO A 26 -10.45 7.52 -8.94
N THR A 27 -9.30 8.20 -9.02
CA THR A 27 -8.32 8.04 -10.12
C THR A 27 -7.29 6.95 -9.85
N THR A 28 -7.25 6.40 -8.62
CA THR A 28 -6.35 5.30 -8.27
C THR A 28 -6.89 3.98 -8.81
N TRP A 29 -6.05 3.23 -9.52
CA TRP A 29 -6.30 1.84 -9.86
C TRP A 29 -6.11 0.97 -8.64
N ILE A 30 -7.18 0.33 -8.17
CA ILE A 30 -7.17 -0.50 -6.97
C ILE A 30 -7.51 -1.94 -7.32
N HIS A 31 -6.63 -2.84 -6.92
CA HIS A 31 -6.94 -4.25 -6.76
C HIS A 31 -6.91 -4.59 -5.27
N THR A 32 -8.03 -5.10 -4.75
CA THR A 32 -8.17 -5.52 -3.36
C THR A 32 -8.71 -6.94 -3.32
N HIS A 33 -8.08 -7.79 -2.53
CA HIS A 33 -8.61 -9.10 -2.21
C HIS A 33 -9.81 -8.93 -1.27
N LEU A 34 -10.95 -9.54 -1.60
CA LEU A 34 -12.20 -9.40 -0.85
C LEU A 34 -12.16 -10.24 0.45
N ASP A 35 -11.29 -9.88 1.39
CA ASP A 35 -11.08 -10.62 2.65
C ASP A 35 -11.86 -10.06 3.85
N TRP A 36 -12.94 -9.32 3.62
CA TRP A 36 -13.78 -8.65 4.65
C TRP A 36 -13.06 -7.60 5.50
N HIS A 37 -11.75 -7.41 5.31
CA HIS A 37 -10.95 -6.44 6.03
C HIS A 37 -10.82 -5.13 5.24
N SER A 38 -10.88 -4.02 5.97
CA SER A 38 -10.60 -2.69 5.43
C SER A 38 -9.09 -2.45 5.30
N VAL A 39 -8.69 -1.42 4.55
CA VAL A 39 -7.28 -0.99 4.50
C VAL A 39 -6.78 -0.62 5.89
N GLU A 40 -7.64 -0.03 6.73
CA GLU A 40 -7.37 0.29 8.13
C GLU A 40 -7.05 -0.93 8.97
N ASP A 41 -7.73 -2.05 8.73
CA ASP A 41 -7.46 -3.30 9.43
C ASP A 41 -6.09 -3.86 9.03
N TRP A 42 -5.75 -3.82 7.74
CA TRP A 42 -4.46 -4.32 7.25
C TRP A 42 -3.27 -3.51 7.78
N ILE A 43 -3.36 -2.17 7.82
CA ILE A 43 -2.26 -1.33 8.34
C ILE A 43 -2.06 -1.47 9.85
N ALA A 44 -3.07 -1.99 10.56
CA ALA A 44 -3.00 -2.29 11.98
C ALA A 44 -2.45 -3.70 12.25
N GLU A 45 -2.44 -4.58 11.25
CA GLU A 45 -1.98 -5.95 11.40
C GLU A 45 -0.47 -6.03 11.60
N VAL A 46 -0.07 -6.69 12.69
CA VAL A 46 1.34 -6.85 13.03
C VAL A 46 2.00 -7.81 12.03
N ASN A 47 3.20 -7.46 11.57
CA ASN A 47 4.00 -8.23 10.60
C ASN A 47 3.40 -8.35 9.20
N ALA A 48 2.33 -7.64 8.86
CA ALA A 48 1.88 -7.51 7.48
C ALA A 48 2.87 -6.63 6.69
N PRO A 49 3.53 -7.16 5.65
CA PRO A 49 4.37 -6.36 4.77
C PRO A 49 3.50 -5.37 3.99
N ILE A 50 3.79 -4.08 4.17
CA ILE A 50 3.18 -3.01 3.40
C ILE A 50 4.29 -2.11 2.87
N TYR A 51 4.32 -1.90 1.56
CA TYR A 51 5.28 -1.02 0.90
C TYR A 51 4.56 0.09 0.15
N LEU A 52 5.21 1.25 0.12
CA LEU A 52 4.71 2.49 -0.43
C LEU A 52 5.63 2.93 -1.56
N ALA A 53 5.05 3.35 -2.68
CA ALA A 53 5.76 4.01 -3.76
C ALA A 53 5.60 5.53 -3.61
N VAL A 54 6.71 6.23 -3.36
CA VAL A 54 6.74 7.67 -3.15
C VAL A 54 7.50 8.33 -4.29
N GLN A 55 6.87 9.33 -4.92
CA GLN A 55 7.47 10.15 -5.97
C GLN A 55 7.25 11.62 -5.60
N ASN A 56 8.31 12.43 -5.55
CA ASN A 56 8.23 13.84 -5.13
C ASN A 56 7.48 14.08 -3.82
N ARG A 57 7.72 13.24 -2.81
CA ARG A 57 7.02 13.27 -1.51
C ARG A 57 5.51 12.98 -1.59
N ARG A 58 4.98 12.60 -2.75
CA ARG A 58 3.61 12.14 -2.92
C ARG A 58 3.57 10.63 -2.95
N LEU A 59 2.61 10.03 -2.25
CA LEU A 59 2.29 8.62 -2.39
C LEU A 59 1.61 8.39 -3.75
N VAL A 60 2.24 7.59 -4.60
CA VAL A 60 1.76 7.24 -5.95
C VAL A 60 1.39 5.77 -6.07
N GLY A 61 1.73 4.96 -5.07
CA GLY A 61 1.26 3.58 -5.02
C GLY A 61 1.49 2.93 -3.67
N ALA A 62 0.85 1.80 -3.46
CA ALA A 62 1.02 0.99 -2.27
C ALA A 62 0.69 -0.48 -2.57
N ILE A 63 1.37 -1.38 -1.85
CA ILE A 63 1.12 -2.82 -1.88
C ILE A 63 1.05 -3.32 -0.44
N ALA A 64 0.07 -4.17 -0.14
CA ALA A 64 -0.06 -4.82 1.15
C ALA A 64 -0.26 -6.32 0.96
N THR A 65 0.37 -7.10 1.83
CA THR A 65 0.25 -8.56 1.82
C THR A 65 -0.21 -9.09 3.18
N THR A 66 -0.61 -10.36 3.22
CA THR A 66 -0.70 -11.08 4.50
C THR A 66 0.68 -11.14 5.17
N PRO A 67 0.74 -11.35 6.50
CA PRO A 67 1.94 -11.86 7.11
C PRO A 67 2.43 -13.10 6.36
N PRO A 68 3.75 -13.25 6.15
CA PRO A 68 4.29 -14.39 5.43
C PRO A 68 4.08 -15.68 6.24
N LEU A 69 3.59 -16.71 5.56
CA LEU A 69 3.43 -18.06 6.08
C LEU A 69 4.25 -19.00 5.18
N SER A 70 5.22 -19.70 5.77
CA SER A 70 6.11 -20.63 5.04
C SER A 70 6.83 -20.00 3.84
N GLY A 71 7.26 -18.74 3.96
CA GLY A 71 7.97 -18.01 2.89
C GLY A 71 7.07 -17.45 1.79
N VAL A 72 5.74 -17.57 1.92
CA VAL A 72 4.75 -17.07 0.96
C VAL A 72 3.85 -16.05 1.63
N ALA A 73 3.45 -15.01 0.90
CA ALA A 73 2.44 -14.05 1.35
C ALA A 73 1.41 -13.81 0.25
N TRP A 74 0.16 -13.64 0.63
CA TRP A 74 -0.93 -13.32 -0.30
C TRP A 74 -1.03 -11.82 -0.47
N LEU A 75 -1.17 -11.37 -1.71
CA LEU A 75 -1.45 -9.97 -2.01
C LEU A 75 -2.88 -9.65 -1.56
N ARG A 76 -3.02 -8.66 -0.68
CA ARG A 76 -4.32 -8.15 -0.22
C ARG A 76 -4.71 -6.89 -0.96
N PHE A 77 -3.74 -6.06 -1.30
CA PHE A 77 -4.01 -4.77 -1.92
C PHE A 77 -2.86 -4.30 -2.79
N ILE A 78 -3.23 -3.71 -3.93
CA ILE A 78 -2.36 -2.90 -4.79
C ILE A 78 -3.16 -1.66 -5.17
N GLY A 79 -2.61 -0.48 -4.87
CA GLY A 79 -3.10 0.81 -5.34
C GLY A 79 -2.04 1.49 -6.18
N LEU A 80 -2.39 1.98 -7.36
CA LEU A 80 -1.49 2.69 -8.28
C LEU A 80 -2.19 3.93 -8.87
N ARG A 81 -1.51 5.07 -8.82
CA ARG A 81 -1.94 6.31 -9.48
C ARG A 81 -1.14 6.55 -10.75
#